data_AF-L0J114-F1
#
_entry.id   AF-L0J114-F1
#
_cell.length_a   1.000
_cell.length_b   1.000
_cell.length_c   1.000
_cell.angle_alpha   90.00
_cell.angle_beta   90.00
_cell.angle_gamma   90.00
#
_symmetry.space_group_name_H-M   'P 1'
#
loop_
_entity.id
_entity.type
_entity.pdbx_description
1 polymer ?
#
loop_
_entity_poly.entity_id
_entity_poly.type
_entity_poly.pdbx_seq_one_letter_code
_entity_poly.pdbx_strand_id
1 'polypeptide(L)'
;MAAPTSADLATLLGRTVTSEQGGAVISVVSAMAKSYTRGVGWTDTGPNDEIRAVILTASARLLSNPRGLLMDETKGPESVSYRSSFTGWTLAELFVLNRYRVTAL
;
A
#
# COMPACT_ATOMS: atom_id res chain seq x y z
N MET A 1 -1.61 2.85 17.26
CA MET A 1 -0.65 1.85 16.76
C MET A 1 0.40 2.59 15.95
N ALA A 2 1.64 2.11 15.93
CA ALA A 2 2.68 2.71 15.12
C ALA A 2 2.39 2.53 13.61
N ALA A 3 2.80 3.52 12.81
CA ALA A 3 2.77 3.42 11.36
C ALA A 3 3.57 2.19 10.85
N PRO A 4 3.18 1.58 9.71
CA PRO A 4 3.93 0.48 9.14
C PRO A 4 5.35 0.93 8.74
N THR A 5 6.29 0.00 8.77
CA THR A 5 7.72 0.24 8.53
C THR A 5 8.23 -0.51 7.31
N SER A 6 9.44 -0.17 6.85
CA SER A 6 10.13 -0.94 5.79
C SER A 6 10.39 -2.39 6.19
N ALA A 7 10.58 -2.68 7.48
CA ALA A 7 10.73 -4.04 8.01
C ALA A 7 9.44 -4.85 7.90
N ASP A 8 8.28 -4.23 8.15
CA ASP A 8 6.98 -4.86 7.92
C ASP A 8 6.79 -5.23 6.44
N LEU A 9 7.20 -4.34 5.53
CA LEU A 9 7.16 -4.61 4.09
C LEU A 9 8.11 -5.72 3.66
N ALA A 10 9.33 -5.73 4.18
CA ALA A 10 10.30 -6.78 3.90
C ALA A 10 9.76 -8.16 4.33
N THR A 11 9.14 -8.21 5.52
CA THR A 11 8.50 -9.41 6.06
C THR A 11 7.34 -9.86 5.16
N LEU A 12 6.45 -8.95 4.75
CA LEU A 12 5.31 -9.28 3.90
C LEU A 12 5.71 -9.76 2.51
N LEU A 13 6.73 -9.13 1.91
CA LEU A 13 7.19 -9.47 0.55
C LEU A 13 8.14 -10.67 0.51
N GLY A 14 8.64 -11.13 1.66
CA GLY A 14 9.64 -12.20 1.72
C GLY A 14 10.98 -11.84 1.05
N ARG A 15 11.31 -10.55 0.96
CA ARG A 15 12.55 -10.05 0.35
C ARG A 15 13.07 -8.82 1.08
N THR A 16 14.36 -8.53 0.93
CA THR A 16 14.95 -7.31 1.45
C THR A 16 14.32 -6.07 0.82
N VAL A 17 13.93 -5.11 1.66
CA VAL A 17 13.42 -3.79 1.27
C VAL A 17 14.23 -2.74 2.04
N THR A 18 14.82 -1.77 1.34
CA THR A 18 15.60 -0.72 2.00
C THR A 18 14.68 0.26 2.73
N SER A 19 15.22 0.97 3.74
CA SER A 19 14.50 2.02 4.48
C SER A 19 13.96 3.11 3.55
N GLU A 20 14.72 3.47 2.53
CA GLU A 20 14.39 4.53 1.58
C GLU A 20 13.23 4.08 0.69
N GLN A 21 13.29 2.87 0.14
CA GLN A 21 12.25 2.31 -0.72
C GLN A 21 10.94 2.11 0.05
N GLY A 22 11.02 1.45 1.21
CA GLY A 22 9.86 1.17 2.04
C GLY A 22 9.23 2.45 2.58
N GLY A 23 10.05 3.38 3.09
CA GLY A 23 9.59 4.67 3.59
C GLY A 23 8.88 5.50 2.53
N ALA A 24 9.42 5.54 1.31
CA ALA A 24 8.81 6.27 0.19
C ALA A 24 7.40 5.75 -0.12
N VAL A 25 7.23 4.45 -0.37
CA VAL A 25 5.91 3.90 -0.71
C VAL A 25 4.91 4.00 0.44
N ILE A 26 5.35 3.76 1.68
CA ILE A 26 4.49 3.86 2.86
C ILE A 26 4.00 5.30 3.04
N SER A 27 4.88 6.29 2.85
CA SER A 27 4.51 7.70 3.02
C SER A 27 3.43 8.13 2.03
N VAL A 28 3.55 7.72 0.76
CA VAL A 28 2.58 8.02 -0.31
C VAL A 28 1.23 7.37 0.00
N VAL A 29 1.23 6.07 0.26
CA VAL A 29 -0.01 5.32 0.52
C VAL A 29 -0.68 5.79 1.83
N SER A 30 0.10 6.13 2.85
CA SER A 30 -0.40 6.71 4.10
C SER A 30 -1.09 8.05 3.87
N ALA A 31 -0.51 8.94 3.06
CA ALA A 31 -1.13 10.22 2.72
C ALA A 31 -2.47 10.03 1.98
N MET A 32 -2.53 9.08 1.05
CA MET A 32 -3.77 8.74 0.33
C MET A 32 -4.84 8.17 1.26
N ALA A 33 -4.48 7.23 2.14
CA ALA A 33 -5.40 6.66 3.11
C ALA A 33 -5.92 7.71 4.11
N LYS A 34 -5.03 8.57 4.63
CA LYS A 34 -5.40 9.65 5.54
C LYS A 34 -6.33 10.67 4.90
N SER A 35 -6.09 11.02 3.64
CA SER A 35 -6.97 11.90 2.86
C SER A 35 -8.35 11.25 2.67
N TYR A 36 -8.39 9.97 2.31
CA TYR A 36 -9.62 9.23 2.08
C TYR A 36 -10.52 9.16 3.32
N THR A 37 -9.96 8.89 4.49
CA THR A 37 -10.71 8.84 5.76
C THR A 37 -10.88 10.19 6.43
N ARG A 38 -10.35 11.28 5.84
CA ARG A 38 -10.29 12.62 6.46
C ARG A 38 -9.65 12.62 7.85
N GLY A 39 -8.67 11.74 8.07
CA GLY A 39 -8.00 11.57 9.35
C GLY A 39 -8.76 10.74 10.39
N VAL A 40 -9.97 10.26 10.11
CA VAL A 40 -10.66 9.32 11.01
C VAL A 40 -9.92 7.99 11.02
N GLY A 41 -9.75 7.41 12.22
CA GLY A 41 -8.93 6.20 12.43
C GLY A 41 -7.43 6.47 12.55
N TRP A 42 -7.01 7.74 12.63
CA TRP A 42 -5.63 8.15 12.86
C TRP A 42 -5.44 8.76 14.25
N THR A 43 -4.24 8.57 14.78
CA THR A 43 -3.74 9.14 16.05
C THR A 43 -2.41 9.84 15.80
N ASP A 44 -1.85 10.52 16.81
CA ASP A 44 -0.51 11.12 16.72
C ASP A 44 0.58 10.08 16.43
N THR A 45 0.35 8.82 16.82
CA THR A 45 1.27 7.70 16.58
C THR A 45 1.12 7.04 15.22
N GLY A 46 0.07 7.38 14.46
CA GLY A 46 -0.25 6.77 13.17
C GLY A 46 -1.67 6.19 13.08
N PRO A 47 -1.94 5.38 12.03
CA PRO A 47 -3.24 4.76 11.80
C PRO A 47 -3.56 3.67 12.83
N ASN A 48 -4.84 3.31 12.95
CA ASN A 48 -5.25 2.08 13.64
C ASN A 48 -4.87 0.83 12.84
N ASP A 49 -5.09 -0.36 13.42
CA ASP A 49 -4.64 -1.63 12.85
C ASP A 49 -5.30 -1.96 11.51
N GLU A 50 -6.58 -1.58 11.35
CA GLU A 50 -7.34 -1.80 10.12
C GLU A 50 -6.76 -0.97 8.96
N ILE A 51 -6.56 0.33 9.15
CA ILE A 51 -5.97 1.22 8.14
C ILE A 51 -4.49 0.88 7.91
N ARG A 52 -3.77 0.47 8.96
CA ARG A 52 -2.37 0.01 8.86
C ARG A 52 -2.25 -1.19 7.92
N ALA A 53 -3.15 -2.16 8.03
CA ALA A 53 -3.15 -3.33 7.15
C ALA A 53 -3.36 -2.93 5.68
N VAL A 54 -4.30 -2.02 5.41
CA VAL A 54 -4.54 -1.49 4.05
C VAL A 54 -3.32 -0.78 3.50
N ILE A 55 -2.66 0.06 4.30
CA ILE A 55 -1.44 0.76 3.87
C ILE A 55 -0.35 -0.24 3.54
N LEU A 56 -0.17 -1.29 4.35
CA LEU A 56 0.87 -2.29 4.14
C LEU A 56 0.63 -3.10 2.85
N THR A 57 -0.60 -3.57 2.60
CA THR A 57 -0.94 -4.33 1.38
C THR A 57 -0.85 -3.48 0.12
N ALA A 58 -1.33 -2.24 0.15
CA ALA A 58 -1.24 -1.33 -0.97
C ALA A 58 0.21 -0.92 -1.26
N SER A 59 1.01 -0.67 -0.22
CA SER A 59 2.44 -0.36 -0.36
C SER A 59 3.22 -1.53 -0.94
N ALA A 60 2.90 -2.77 -0.57
CA ALA A 60 3.51 -3.96 -1.16
C ALA A 60 3.22 -4.05 -2.68
N ARG A 61 1.99 -3.75 -3.11
CA ARG A 61 1.64 -3.71 -4.55
C ARG A 61 2.37 -2.59 -5.29
N LEU A 62 2.43 -1.40 -4.72
CA LEU A 62 3.16 -0.27 -5.30
C LEU A 62 4.65 -0.57 -5.43
N LEU A 63 5.27 -1.13 -4.38
CA LEU A 63 6.69 -1.48 -4.38
C LEU A 63 7.04 -2.62 -5.35
N SER A 64 6.08 -3.52 -5.62
CA SER A 64 6.26 -4.63 -6.55
C SER A 64 6.22 -4.20 -8.02
N ASN A 65 5.45 -3.17 -8.35
CA ASN A 65 5.46 -2.55 -9.67
C ASN A 65 5.40 -1.01 -9.59
N PRO A 66 6.52 -0.33 -9.24
CA PRO A 66 6.53 1.12 -9.03
C PRO A 66 6.24 1.94 -10.28
N ARG A 67 6.46 1.36 -11.48
CA ARG A 67 6.18 2.05 -12.75
C ARG A 67 4.69 2.20 -13.01
N GLY A 68 3.85 1.35 -12.41
CA GLY A 68 2.40 1.39 -12.64
C GLY A 68 1.97 0.91 -14.03
N LEU A 69 2.91 0.42 -14.85
CA LEU A 69 2.67 0.01 -16.23
C LEU A 69 2.41 -1.49 -16.31
N LEU A 70 1.51 -1.89 -17.21
CA LEU A 70 1.39 -3.28 -17.64
C LEU A 70 2.58 -3.58 -18.55
N MET A 71 3.38 -4.57 -18.19
CA MET A 71 4.61 -4.89 -18.90
C MET A 71 4.73 -6.40 -19.09
N ASP A 72 5.07 -6.80 -20.31
CA ASP A 72 5.48 -8.15 -20.63
C ASP A 72 6.97 -8.15 -20.90
N GLU A 73 7.72 -8.97 -20.17
CA GLU A 73 9.16 -9.14 -20.34
C GLU A 73 9.41 -10.57 -20.80
N THR A 74 9.96 -10.74 -22.00
CA THR A 74 10.36 -12.05 -22.54
C THR A 74 11.87 -12.12 -22.59
N LYS A 75 12.46 -13.11 -21.91
CA LYS A 75 13.89 -13.41 -21.92
C LYS A 75 14.10 -14.86 -22.32
N GLY A 76 14.38 -15.08 -23.62
CA GLY A 76 14.50 -16.42 -24.16
C GLY A 76 13.16 -17.18 -24.06
N PRO A 77 13.13 -18.43 -23.54
CA PRO A 77 11.89 -19.19 -23.37
C PRO A 77 11.06 -18.73 -22.17
N GLU A 78 11.60 -17.89 -21.29
CA GLU A 78 10.90 -17.40 -20.10
C GLU A 78 10.14 -16.10 -20.43
N SER A 79 8.88 -16.04 -20.03
CA SER A 79 8.03 -14.85 -20.14
C SER A 79 7.45 -14.49 -18.78
N VAL A 80 7.58 -13.22 -18.38
CA VAL A 80 6.97 -12.66 -17.17
C VAL A 80 5.98 -11.57 -17.57
N SER A 81 4.76 -11.68 -17.07
CA SER A 81 3.71 -10.69 -17.28
C SER A 81 3.39 -9.94 -15.99
N TYR A 82 3.68 -8.65 -15.95
CA TYR A 82 3.26 -7.76 -14.87
C TYR A 82 1.88 -7.18 -15.21
N ARG A 83 0.85 -7.72 -14.54
CA ARG A 83 -0.55 -7.38 -14.82
C ARG A 83 -1.20 -6.44 -13.81
N SER A 84 -0.49 -6.06 -12.75
CA SER A 84 -1.04 -5.21 -11.70
C SER A 84 0.02 -4.29 -11.10
N SER A 85 -0.45 -3.14 -10.62
CA SER A 85 0.24 -2.24 -9.69
C SER A 85 -0.80 -1.65 -8.75
N PHE A 86 -0.37 -0.80 -7.81
CA PHE A 86 -1.29 0.08 -7.11
C PHE A 86 -1.79 1.18 -8.06
N THR A 87 -2.92 0.92 -8.72
CA THR A 87 -3.67 1.90 -9.52
C THR A 87 -4.86 2.50 -8.76
N GLY A 88 -5.17 1.92 -7.60
CA GLY A 88 -6.25 2.33 -6.72
C GLY A 88 -6.44 1.34 -5.58
N TRP A 89 -7.43 1.63 -4.74
CA TRP A 89 -7.86 0.74 -3.67
C TRP A 89 -8.58 -0.47 -4.27
N THR A 90 -8.26 -1.66 -3.78
CA THR A 90 -9.07 -2.86 -4.05
C THR A 90 -10.41 -2.76 -3.33
N LEU A 91 -11.39 -3.56 -3.74
CA LEU A 91 -12.69 -3.63 -3.05
C LEU A 91 -12.53 -4.01 -1.57
N ALA A 92 -11.62 -4.95 -1.26
CA ALA A 92 -11.33 -5.35 0.11
C ALA A 92 -10.80 -4.19 0.95
N GLU A 93 -9.85 -3.41 0.41
CA GLU A 93 -9.31 -2.24 1.09
C GLU A 93 -10.35 -1.13 1.23
N LEU A 94 -11.20 -0.94 0.22
CA LEU A 94 -12.31 0.01 0.31
C LEU A 94 -13.31 -0.40 1.38
N PHE A 95 -13.63 -1.68 1.58
CA PHE A 95 -14.51 -2.09 2.68
C PHE A 95 -13.98 -1.65 4.04
N VAL A 96 -12.67 -1.77 4.24
CA VAL A 96 -12.00 -1.31 5.46
C VAL A 96 -12.02 0.22 5.54
N LEU A 97 -11.57 0.92 4.50
CA LEU A 97 -11.46 2.37 4.51
C LEU A 97 -12.83 3.08 4.61
N ASN A 98 -13.87 2.53 3.98
CA ASN A 98 -15.23 3.08 4.05
C ASN A 98 -15.80 3.09 5.46
N ARG A 99 -15.36 2.15 6.31
CA ARG A 99 -15.75 2.08 7.72
C ARG A 99 -15.31 3.31 8.52
N TYR A 100 -14.29 4.01 8.05
CA TYR A 100 -13.76 5.25 8.63
C TYR A 100 -14.04 6.49 7.77
N ARG A 101 -14.70 6.33 6.62
CA ARG A 101 -14.98 7.44 5.73
C ARG A 101 -16.15 8.26 6.27
N VAL A 102 -15.95 9.56 6.41
CA VAL A 102 -17.03 10.50 6.68
C VAL A 102 -17.86 10.67 5.40
N THR A 103 -19.02 10.04 5.33
CA THR A 103 -20.02 10.30 4.30
C THR A 103 -20.79 11.57 4.65
N ALA A 104 -21.31 12.27 3.63
CA ALA A 104 -22.29 13.32 3.90
C ALA A 104 -23.52 12.70 4.57
N LEU A 105 -24.04 13.36 5.60
CA LEU A 105 -25.31 13.02 6.25
C LEU A 105 -26.48 13.46 5.39
#